data_AF-A0A0N7ML82-F1
#
_entry.id   AF-A0A0N7ML82-F1
#
_cell.length_a   1.000
_cell.length_b   1.000
_cell.length_c   1.000
_cell.angle_alpha   90.00
_cell.angle_beta   90.00
_cell.angle_gamma   90.00
#
_symmetry.space_group_name_H-M   'P 1'
#
loop_
_entity.id
_entity.type
_entity.pdbx_description
1 polymer ?
#
loop_
_entity_poly.entity_id
_entity_poly.type
_entity_poly.pdbx_seq_one_letter_code
_entity_poly.pdbx_strand_id
1 'polypeptide(L)'
;MHPQLESQRFHSCLDLIEALDKCHQAEYYKRALGLCNNEKEALSKCLHQARYEVGKAAILENRKKQKVVEAKWKQIREEEYGEDAILKRIIQEQVAKKQKEQSKENK
;
A
#
# COMPACT_ATOMS: atom_id res chain seq x y z
N MET A 1 -8.24 24.12 16.37
CA MET A 1 -7.83 22.91 15.63
C MET A 1 -6.67 22.22 16.34
N HIS A 2 -6.66 20.88 16.42
CA HIS A 2 -5.50 20.14 16.93
C HIS A 2 -4.48 19.99 15.79
N PRO A 3 -3.19 20.32 15.96
CA PRO A 3 -2.19 20.32 14.87
C PRO A 3 -2.10 18.99 14.09
N GLN A 4 -2.42 17.87 14.74
CA GLN A 4 -2.44 16.55 14.10
C GLN A 4 -3.55 16.37 13.04
N LEU A 5 -4.59 17.22 13.05
CA LEU A 5 -5.61 17.25 12.00
C LEU A 5 -5.20 18.12 10.80
N GLU A 6 -4.06 18.80 10.85
CA GLU A 6 -3.55 19.67 9.78
C GLU A 6 -2.64 18.90 8.81
N SER A 7 -2.79 17.57 8.76
CA SER A 7 -2.10 16.75 7.76
C SER A 7 -2.62 17.07 6.35
N GLN A 8 -1.76 16.95 5.33
CA GLN A 8 -2.13 17.22 3.92
C GLN A 8 -3.44 16.56 3.46
N ARG A 9 -3.81 15.43 4.09
CA ARG A 9 -5.05 14.69 3.85
C ARG A 9 -6.32 15.54 3.96
N PHE A 10 -6.31 16.60 4.76
CA PHE A 10 -7.52 17.36 5.09
C PHE A 10 -7.59 18.74 4.41
N HIS A 11 -6.67 19.04 3.48
CA HIS A 11 -6.69 20.29 2.72
C HIS A 11 -8.00 20.48 1.93
N SER A 12 -8.63 19.40 1.47
CA SER A 12 -9.92 19.45 0.78
C SER A 12 -11.09 19.91 1.67
N CYS A 13 -10.92 19.89 3.00
CA CYS A 13 -11.96 20.29 3.95
C CYS A 13 -11.72 21.67 4.56
N LEU A 14 -10.71 22.43 4.11
CA LEU A 14 -10.33 23.72 4.71
C LEU A 14 -11.48 24.74 4.72
N ASP A 15 -12.28 24.81 3.66
CA ASP A 15 -13.40 25.74 3.59
C ASP A 15 -14.45 25.46 4.67
N LEU A 16 -14.70 24.17 4.96
CA LEU A 16 -15.65 23.74 6.00
C LEU A 16 -15.08 23.95 7.40
N ILE A 17 -13.76 23.82 7.55
CA ILE A 17 -13.03 24.15 8.78
C ILE A 17 -13.19 25.64 9.07
N GLU A 18 -12.92 26.49 8.08
CA GLU A 18 -13.00 27.94 8.23
C GLU A 18 -14.44 28.39 8.50
N ALA A 19 -15.43 27.78 7.85
CA ALA A 19 -16.85 28.05 8.12
C ALA A 19 -17.24 27.72 9.57
N LEU A 20 -16.82 26.56 10.09
CA LEU A 20 -17.09 26.17 11.47
C LEU A 20 -16.36 27.08 12.46
N ASP A 21 -15.10 27.44 12.19
CA ASP A 21 -14.34 28.36 13.04
C ASP A 21 -14.96 29.77 13.03
N LYS A 22 -15.43 30.27 11.88
CA LYS A 22 -16.20 31.52 11.80
C LYS A 22 -17.47 31.46 12.66
N CYS A 23 -18.21 30.35 12.64
CA CYS A 23 -19.38 30.20 13.50
C CYS A 23 -19.03 30.17 14.99
N HIS A 24 -17.94 29.49 15.36
CA HIS A 24 -17.45 29.47 16.74
C HIS A 24 -16.90 30.82 17.23
N GLN A 25 -16.33 31.63 16.32
CA GLN A 25 -15.83 32.97 16.62
C GLN A 25 -16.94 34.02 16.72
N ALA A 26 -18.08 33.81 16.07
CA ALA A 26 -19.20 34.75 16.07
C ALA A 26 -19.73 34.99 17.49
N GLU A 27 -20.34 33.98 18.12
CA GLU A 27 -20.80 34.08 19.50
C GLU A 27 -20.70 32.73 20.23
N TYR A 28 -20.29 32.76 21.50
CA TYR A 28 -20.15 31.56 22.33
C TYR A 28 -21.46 30.77 22.50
N TYR A 29 -22.60 31.47 22.64
CA TYR A 29 -23.90 30.81 22.83
C TYR A 29 -24.32 30.01 21.58
N LYS A 30 -23.95 30.46 20.37
CA LYS A 30 -24.25 29.72 19.13
C LYS A 30 -23.57 28.36 19.13
N ARG A 31 -22.33 28.30 19.61
CA ARG A 31 -21.61 27.04 19.82
C ARG A 31 -22.25 26.19 20.91
N ALA A 32 -22.60 26.78 22.05
CA ALA A 32 -23.15 26.04 23.20
C ALA A 32 -24.54 25.44 22.93
N LEU A 33 -25.38 26.15 22.17
CA LEU A 33 -26.75 25.72 21.84
C LEU A 33 -26.82 24.88 20.54
N GLY A 34 -25.69 24.66 19.86
CA GLY A 34 -25.64 23.83 18.65
C GLY A 34 -26.10 24.52 17.37
N LEU A 35 -26.11 25.85 17.32
CA LEU A 35 -26.46 26.61 16.11
C LEU A 35 -25.41 26.44 14.98
N CYS A 36 -24.19 26.00 15.31
CA CYS A 36 -23.11 25.68 14.35
C CYS A 36 -23.13 24.21 13.87
N ASN A 37 -24.23 23.48 14.07
CA ASN A 37 -24.28 22.04 13.74
C ASN A 37 -24.22 21.76 12.24
N ASN A 38 -24.71 22.66 11.39
CA ASN A 38 -24.69 22.47 9.94
C ASN A 38 -23.26 22.39 9.39
N GLU A 39 -22.42 23.35 9.75
CA GLU A 39 -21.02 23.42 9.38
C GLU A 39 -20.25 22.24 9.98
N LYS A 40 -20.56 21.90 11.24
CA LYS A 40 -19.96 20.77 11.96
C LYS A 40 -20.26 19.43 11.27
N GLU A 41 -21.50 19.21 10.84
CA GLU A 41 -21.90 17.98 10.15
C GLU A 41 -21.26 17.89 8.77
N ALA A 42 -21.24 18.99 8.01
CA ALA A 42 -20.57 19.05 6.71
C ALA A 42 -19.08 18.73 6.85
N LEU A 43 -18.41 19.36 7.81
CA LEU A 43 -17.00 19.09 8.10
C LEU A 43 -16.77 17.62 8.51
N SER A 44 -17.63 17.09 9.37
CA SER A 44 -17.52 15.69 9.83
C SER A 44 -17.62 14.69 8.67
N LYS A 45 -18.53 14.94 7.72
CA LYS A 45 -18.68 14.13 6.50
C LYS A 45 -17.42 14.22 5.62
N CYS A 46 -16.91 15.44 5.40
CA CYS A 46 -15.70 15.65 4.60
C CYS A 46 -14.48 14.93 5.21
N LEU A 47 -14.25 15.09 6.51
CA LEU A 47 -13.13 14.43 7.21
C LEU A 47 -13.26 12.91 7.20
N HIS A 48 -14.48 12.38 7.32
CA HIS A 48 -14.73 10.95 7.22
C HIS A 48 -14.36 10.42 5.83
N GLN A 49 -14.79 11.11 4.78
CA GLN A 49 -14.49 10.73 3.40
C GLN A 49 -12.98 10.83 3.10
N ALA A 50 -12.31 11.90 3.52
CA ALA A 50 -10.86 12.05 3.36
C ALA A 50 -10.07 10.92 4.05
N ARG A 51 -10.52 10.46 5.23
CA ARG A 51 -9.93 9.28 5.90
C ARG A 51 -10.16 8.01 5.10
N TYR A 52 -11.37 7.81 4.59
CA TYR A 52 -11.73 6.64 3.79
C TYR A 52 -10.92 6.55 2.49
N GLU A 53 -10.78 7.65 1.77
CA GLU A 53 -10.06 7.71 0.49
C GLU A 53 -8.58 7.36 0.66
N VAL A 54 -7.92 7.88 1.70
CA VAL A 54 -6.52 7.52 1.98
C VAL A 54 -6.40 6.06 2.41
N GLY A 55 -7.33 5.55 3.22
CA GLY A 55 -7.37 4.13 3.56
C GLY A 55 -7.51 3.24 2.32
N LYS A 56 -8.41 3.61 1.41
CA LYS A 56 -8.63 2.89 0.14
C LYS A 56 -7.39 2.90 -0.74
N ALA A 57 -6.73 4.06 -0.88
CA ALA A 57 -5.48 4.20 -1.63
C ALA A 57 -4.36 3.33 -1.04
N ALA A 58 -4.20 3.34 0.29
CA ALA A 58 -3.21 2.52 0.99
C ALA A 58 -3.47 1.02 0.82
N ILE A 59 -4.73 0.59 0.87
CA ILE A 59 -5.11 -0.82 0.62
C ILE A 59 -4.74 -1.22 -0.81
N LEU A 60 -5.04 -0.38 -1.81
CA LEU A 60 -4.71 -0.65 -3.20
C LEU A 60 -3.19 -0.76 -3.41
N GLU A 61 -2.43 0.18 -2.86
CA GLU A 61 -0.95 0.17 -2.87
C GLU A 61 -0.39 -1.09 -2.22
N ASN A 62 -0.90 -1.47 -1.04
CA ASN A 62 -0.46 -2.68 -0.34
C ASN A 62 -0.78 -3.94 -1.14
N ARG A 63 -1.95 -4.02 -1.79
CA ARG A 63 -2.29 -5.14 -2.68
C ARG A 63 -1.35 -5.24 -3.88
N LYS A 64 -0.95 -4.11 -4.48
CA LYS A 64 0.05 -4.11 -5.57
C LYS A 64 1.40 -4.63 -5.07
N LYS A 65 1.86 -4.13 -3.92
CA LYS A 65 3.13 -4.56 -3.31
C LYS A 65 3.12 -6.04 -2.96
N GLN A 66 2.03 -6.53 -2.37
CA GLN A 66 1.82 -7.95 -2.05
C GLN A 66 1.95 -8.83 -3.31
N LYS A 67 1.28 -8.47 -4.41
CA LYS A 67 1.39 -9.21 -5.68
C LYS A 67 2.81 -9.28 -6.22
N VAL A 68 3.56 -8.18 -6.17
CA VAL A 68 4.96 -8.14 -6.63
C VAL A 68 5.84 -9.04 -5.76
N VAL A 69 5.65 -8.96 -4.44
CA VAL A 69 6.40 -9.76 -3.48
C VAL A 69 6.08 -11.24 -3.68
N GLU A 70 4.80 -11.61 -3.79
CA GLU A 70 4.36 -12.98 -4.03
C GLU A 70 4.92 -13.55 -5.34
N ALA A 71 4.90 -12.77 -6.43
CA ALA A 71 5.48 -13.18 -7.71
C ALA A 71 6.98 -13.46 -7.59
N LYS A 72 7.73 -12.61 -6.88
CA LYS A 72 9.16 -12.82 -6.62
C LYS A 72 9.41 -14.07 -5.78
N TRP A 73 8.64 -14.28 -4.71
CA TRP A 73 8.75 -15.49 -3.89
C TRP A 73 8.43 -16.76 -4.69
N LYS A 74 7.47 -16.70 -5.62
CA LYS A 74 7.17 -17.80 -6.52
C LYS A 74 8.35 -18.11 -7.44
N GLN A 75 8.94 -17.09 -8.07
CA GLN A 75 10.14 -17.26 -8.91
C GLN A 75 11.30 -17.88 -8.14
N ILE A 76 11.61 -17.37 -6.94
CA ILE A 76 12.69 -17.92 -6.10
C ILE A 76 12.43 -19.40 -5.77
N ARG A 77 11.19 -19.76 -5.39
CA ARG A 77 10.84 -21.16 -5.12
C ARG A 77 10.96 -22.06 -6.35
N GLU A 78 10.58 -21.58 -7.53
CA GLU A 78 10.73 -22.32 -8.79
C GLU A 78 12.21 -22.50 -9.17
N GLU A 79 13.05 -21.48 -8.97
CA GLU A 79 14.49 -21.57 -9.23
C GLU A 79 15.23 -22.50 -8.26
N GLU A 80 14.82 -22.53 -6.99
CA GLU A 80 15.50 -23.29 -5.94
C GLU A 80 14.99 -24.74 -5.82
N TYR A 81 13.69 -24.94 -6.01
CA TYR A 81 13.01 -26.22 -5.78
C TYR A 81 12.13 -26.71 -6.95
N GLY A 82 12.04 -25.96 -8.05
CA GLY A 82 11.23 -26.33 -9.22
C GLY A 82 11.92 -27.33 -10.15
N GLU A 83 11.18 -27.81 -11.15
CA GLU A 83 11.63 -28.79 -12.16
C GLU A 83 12.94 -28.36 -12.84
N ASP A 84 13.13 -27.06 -13.05
CA ASP A 84 14.34 -26.49 -13.65
C ASP A 84 15.60 -26.72 -12.81
N ALA A 85 15.50 -26.73 -11.48
CA ALA A 85 16.63 -27.01 -10.60
C ALA A 85 17.07 -28.48 -10.70
N ILE A 86 16.09 -29.39 -10.74
CA ILE A 86 16.33 -30.83 -10.93
C ILE A 86 16.88 -31.08 -12.33
N LEU A 87 16.31 -30.46 -13.35
CA LEU A 87 16.74 -30.56 -14.73
C LEU A 87 18.17 -30.03 -14.91
N LYS A 88 18.53 -28.89 -14.32
CA LYS A 88 19.90 -28.36 -14.32
C LYS A 88 20.90 -29.36 -13.73
N ARG A 89 20.56 -30.03 -12.62
CA ARG A 89 21.42 -31.06 -12.02
C ARG A 89 21.60 -32.26 -12.95
N ILE A 90 20.50 -32.77 -13.53
CA ILE A 90 20.55 -33.92 -14.46
C ILE A 90 21.41 -33.59 -15.68
N ILE A 91 21.25 -32.39 -16.27
CA ILE A 91 22.05 -31.94 -17.41
C ILE A 91 23.54 -31.87 -17.03
N GLN A 92 23.87 -31.29 -15.87
CA GLN A 92 25.26 -31.22 -15.39
C GLN A 92 25.88 -32.61 -15.24
N GLU A 93 25.14 -33.57 -14.68
CA GLU A 93 25.59 -34.96 -14.54
C GLU A 93 25.81 -35.64 -15.90
N GLN A 94 24.91 -35.43 -16.86
CA GLN A 94 25.04 -36.00 -18.21
C GLN A 94 26.23 -35.41 -18.97
N VAL A 95 26.46 -34.09 -18.87
CA VAL A 95 27.62 -33.43 -19.47
C VAL A 95 28.92 -33.95 -18.86
N ALA A 96 28.97 -34.09 -17.53
CA ALA A 96 30.13 -34.64 -16.83
C ALA A 96 30.42 -36.10 -17.23
N LYS A 97 29.39 -36.92 -17.45
CA LYS A 97 29.54 -38.30 -17.97
C LYS A 97 30.11 -38.31 -19.38
N LYS A 98 29.54 -37.53 -20.31
CA LYS A 98 30.04 -37.44 -21.70
C LYS A 98 31.48 -36.96 -21.79
N GLN A 99 31.86 -35.96 -21.00
CA GLN A 99 33.24 -35.48 -20.94
C GLN A 99 34.21 -36.57 -20.47
N LYS A 100 33.80 -37.37 -19.46
CA LYS A 100 34.60 -38.51 -18.99
C LYS A 100 34.74 -39.59 -20.06
N GLU A 101 33.67 -39.90 -20.79
CA GLU A 101 33.70 -40.87 -21.90
C GLU A 101 34.63 -40.40 -23.02
N GLN A 102 34.48 -39.15 -23.49
CA GLN A 102 35.38 -38.57 -24.49
C GLN A 102 36.85 -38.51 -24.04
N SER A 103 37.11 -38.27 -22.75
CA SER A 103 38.48 -38.29 -22.21
C SER A 103 39.11 -39.68 -22.17
N LYS A 104 38.29 -40.74 -22.09
CA LYS A 104 38.74 -42.14 -22.14
C LYS A 104 38.95 -42.63 -23.57
N GLU A 105 38.18 -42.10 -24.52
CA GLU A 105 38.23 -42.47 -25.94
C GLU A 105 39.39 -41.78 -26.67
N ASN A 106 39.83 -40.62 -26.17
CA ASN A 106 40.99 -39.88 -26.66
C ASN A 106 42.33 -40.24 -25.98
N LYS A 107 42.36 -41.30 -25.14
CA LYS A 107 43.56 -41.76 -24.42
C LYS A 107 43.88 -43.20 -24.83
#